data_AF-A0A929Z178-F1
#
_entry.id   AF-A0A929Z178-F1
#
_cell.length_a   1.000
_cell.length_b   1.000
_cell.length_c   1.000
_cell.angle_alpha   90.00
_cell.angle_beta   90.00
_cell.angle_gamma   90.00
#
_symmetry.space_group_name_H-M   'P 1'
#
loop_
_entity.id
_entity.type
_entity.pdbx_description
1 polymer ?
#
loop_
_entity_poly.entity_id
_entity_poly.type
_entity_poly.pdbx_seq_one_letter_code
_entity_poly.pdbx_strand_id
1 'polypeptide(L)' 'VWLLLLDEPLVDYVVCHELAHLTHLNHSAQFYAEVDRIMGIPGEAVRRDRELNRVSRSLAALGRYR' A
#
# COMPACT_ATOMS: atom_id res chain seq x y z
N VAL A 1 -7.28 13.00 1.41
CA VAL A 1 -6.84 13.32 2.79
C VAL A 1 -5.88 12.28 3.35
N TRP A 2 -6.20 10.98 3.32
CA TRP A 2 -5.38 9.95 3.99
C TRP A 2 -3.95 9.78 3.44
N LEU A 3 -3.74 9.87 2.13
CA LEU A 3 -2.40 9.79 1.51
C LEU A 3 -1.43 10.89 2.01
N LEU A 4 -1.94 12.08 2.32
CA LEU A 4 -1.12 13.19 2.84
C LEU A 4 -0.64 12.97 4.28
N LEU A 5 -1.18 11.96 4.96
CA LEU A 5 -0.84 11.60 6.33
C LEU A 5 0.09 10.38 6.40
N LEU A 6 0.47 9.81 5.25
CA LEU A 6 1.36 8.66 5.16
C LEU A 6 2.80 9.14 5.00
N ASP A 7 3.72 8.36 5.56
CA ASP A 7 5.14 8.53 5.26
C ASP A 7 5.41 8.18 3.78
N GLU A 8 6.42 8.82 3.20
CA GLU A 8 6.79 8.72 1.77
C GLU A 8 6.84 7.26 1.24
N PRO A 9 7.45 6.28 1.93
CA PRO A 9 7.48 4.91 1.41
C PRO A 9 6.10 4.23 1.29
N LEU A 10 5.14 4.64 2.12
CA LEU A 10 3.76 4.13 2.02
C LEU A 10 2.98 4.82 0.90
N VAL A 11 3.31 6.08 0.59
CA VAL A 11 2.78 6.77 -0.59
C VAL A 11 3.26 6.07 -1.86
N ASP A 12 4.56 5.81 -1.97
CA ASP A 12 5.15 5.08 -3.10
C ASP A 12 4.50 3.71 -3.29
N TYR A 13 4.29 2.98 -2.18
CA TYR A 13 3.58 1.69 -2.21
C TYR A 13 2.16 1.83 -2.77
N VAL A 14 1.37 2.80 -2.32
CA VAL A 14 0.00 2.98 -2.84
C VAL A 14 0.00 3.35 -4.32
N VAL A 15 0.93 4.19 -4.77
CA VAL A 15 1.05 4.51 -6.21
C VAL A 15 1.36 3.23 -7.01
N CYS A 16 2.33 2.43 -6.56
CA CYS A 16 2.68 1.16 -7.22
C CYS A 16 1.52 0.14 -7.18
N HIS A 17 0.76 0.12 -6.09
CA HIS A 17 -0.43 -0.70 -5.90
C HIS A 17 -1.51 -0.38 -6.94
N GLU A 18 -1.87 0.89 -7.09
CA GLU A 18 -2.86 1.33 -8.08
C GLU A 18 -2.38 1.09 -9.52
N LEU A 19 -1.08 1.24 -9.79
CA LEU A 19 -0.50 0.90 -11.10
C LEU A 19 -0.60 -0.60 -11.40
N ALA A 20 -0.34 -1.48 -10.43
CA ALA A 20 -0.47 -2.92 -10.62
C ALA A 20 -1.92 -3.35 -10.93
N HIS A 21 -2.92 -2.61 -10.43
CA HIS A 21 -4.32 -2.84 -10.75
C HIS A 21 -4.68 -2.66 -12.23
N LEU A 22 -3.86 -1.95 -13.02
CA LEU A 22 -4.04 -1.87 -14.48
C LEU A 22 -3.93 -3.24 -15.17
N THR A 23 -3.25 -4.21 -14.54
CA THR A 23 -3.01 -5.55 -15.10
C THR A 23 -3.63 -6.66 -14.24
N HIS A 24 -3.65 -6.51 -12.91
CA HIS A 24 -4.18 -7.48 -11.97
C HIS A 24 -5.25 -6.86 -11.06
N LEU A 25 -6.51 -7.10 -11.37
CA LEU A 25 -7.64 -6.46 -10.66
C LEU A 25 -7.87 -7.00 -9.23
N ASN A 26 -7.36 -8.18 -8.91
CA ASN A 26 -7.47 -8.79 -7.58
C ASN A 26 -6.10 -8.86 -6.92
N HIS A 27 -6.03 -8.71 -5.59
CA HIS A 27 -4.83 -8.86 -4.74
C HIS A 27 -4.33 -10.31 -4.63
N SER A 28 -4.10 -10.95 -5.77
CA SER A 28 -3.54 -12.29 -5.90
C SER A 28 -2.01 -12.31 -5.74
N ALA A 29 -1.39 -13.49 -5.73
CA ALA A 29 0.07 -13.60 -5.72
C ALA A 29 0.73 -12.89 -6.93
N GLN A 30 0.07 -12.89 -8.10
CA GLN A 30 0.56 -12.20 -9.30
C GLN A 30 0.52 -10.67 -9.12
N PHE A 31 -0.51 -10.16 -8.45
CA PHE A 31 -0.60 -8.75 -8.11
C PHE A 31 0.58 -8.30 -7.23
N TYR A 32 0.86 -9.03 -6.14
CA TYR A 32 1.98 -8.67 -5.25
C TYR A 32 3.33 -8.78 -5.95
N ALA A 33 3.52 -9.78 -6.82
CA ALA A 33 4.72 -9.88 -7.65
C ALA A 33 4.88 -8.70 -8.61
N GLU A 34 3.78 -8.20 -9.17
CA GLU A 34 3.80 -7.02 -10.04
C GLU A 34 4.11 -5.74 -9.26
N VAL A 35 3.56 -5.57 -8.05
CA VAL A 35 3.92 -4.45 -7.18
C VAL A 35 5.41 -4.49 -6.81
N ASP A 36 5.93 -5.65 -6.41
CA ASP A 36 7.37 -5.84 -6.14
C ASP A 36 8.23 -5.50 -7.36
N ARG A 37 7.77 -5.87 -8.56
CA ARG A 37 8.45 -5.56 -9.82
C ARG A 37 8.50 -4.06 -10.09
N ILE A 38 7.39 -3.35 -9.89
CA ILE A 38 7.32 -1.88 -10.08
C ILE A 38 8.20 -1.17 -9.05
N MET A 39 8.17 -1.61 -7.79
CA MET A 39 9.00 -1.06 -6.72
C MET A 39 10.49 -1.40 -6.86
N GLY A 40 10.82 -2.48 -7.60
CA GLY A 40 12.19 -2.96 -7.76
C GLY A 40 12.77 -3.65 -6.53
N ILE A 41 11.94 -4.04 -5.55
CA ILE A 41 12.36 -4.64 -4.28
C ILE A 41 11.52 -5.88 -4.01
N PRO A 42 12.08 -7.10 -4.13
CA PRO A 42 11.34 -8.34 -3.89
C PRO A 42 10.81 -8.46 -2.45
N GLY A 43 9.54 -8.84 -2.30
CA GLY A 43 8.86 -9.06 -1.03
C GLY A 43 8.42 -7.80 -0.30
N GLU A 44 8.69 -6.60 -0.85
CA GLU A 44 8.38 -5.34 -0.19
C GLU A 44 6.88 -5.01 -0.25
N ALA A 45 6.16 -5.42 -1.29
CA ALA A 45 4.73 -5.18 -1.47
C ALA A 45 3.92 -5.74 -0.29
N VAL A 46 4.14 -7.00 0.09
CA VAL A 46 3.42 -7.64 1.21
C VAL A 46 3.78 -6.98 2.54
N ARG A 47 5.03 -6.52 2.70
CA ARG A 47 5.47 -5.82 3.90
C ARG A 47 4.77 -4.47 4.04
N ARG A 48 4.73 -3.68 2.96
CA ARG A 48 4.09 -2.37 2.92
C ARG A 48 2.58 -2.47 3.06
N ASP A 49 1.95 -3.50 2.49
CA ASP A 49 0.53 -3.75 2.68
C ASP A 49 0.15 -3.92 4.16
N ARG A 50 0.93 -4.73 4.89
CA ARG A 50 0.73 -4.95 6.33
C ARG A 50 0.96 -3.68 7.15
N GLU A 51 1.96 -2.89 6.76
CA GLU A 51 2.28 -1.62 7.39
C GLU A 51 1.16 -0.59 7.18
N LEU A 52 0.70 -0.42 5.93
CA LEU A 52 -0.41 0.45 5.57
C LEU A 52 -1.68 0.08 6.34
N ASN A 53 -2.00 -1.22 6.41
CA ASN A 53 -3.13 -1.73 7.19
C ASN A 53 -3.02 -1.40 8.69
N ARG A 54 -1.81 -1.40 9.25
CA ARG A 54 -1.57 -1.01 10.65
C ARG A 54 -1.76 0.50 10.85
N VAL A 55 -1.15 1.32 10.00
CA VAL A 55 -1.25 2.79 10.06
C VAL A 55 -2.69 3.24 9.86
N SER A 56 -3.40 2.67 8.89
CA SER A 56 -4.80 3.01 8.58
C SER A 56 -5.73 2.75 9.77
N ARG A 57 -5.52 1.67 10.53
CA ARG A 57 -6.27 1.40 11.77
C ARG A 57 -6.02 2.47 12.84
N SER A 58 -4.76 2.89 13.01
CA SER A 58 -4.38 3.94 13.96
C SER A 58 -4.95 5.31 13.56
N LEU A 59 -4.86 5.68 12.28
CA LEU A 59 -5.42 6.93 11.75
C LEU A 59 -6.96 6.95 11.85
N ALA A 60 -7.62 5.82 11.58
CA ALA A 60 -9.06 5.70 11.75
C ALA A 60 -9.49 5.79 13.22
N ALA A 61 -8.65 5.39 14.18
CA ALA A 61 -8.90 5.61 15.60
C ALA A 61 -8.80 7.10 15.95
N LEU A 62 -7.77 7.81 15.44
CA LEU A 62 -7.59 9.25 15.65
C LEU A 62 -8.74 10.08 15.06
N GLY A 63 -9.24 9.71 13.87
CA GLY A 63 -10.36 10.38 13.21
C GLY A 63 -11.71 10.17 13.91
N ARG A 64 -11.87 9.12 14.72
CA ARG A 64 -13.08 8.86 15.52
C ARG A 64 -13.16 9.65 16.82
N TYR A 65 -12.06 10.29 17.24
CA TYR A 65 -11.98 11.14 18.44
C TYR A 65 -12.10 12.64 18.13
N ARG A 66 -12.43 13.01 16.88
CA ARG A 66 -12.67 14.40 16.46
C ARG A 66 -14.15 14.65 16.23
#